data_AF-A0A1Y6KUU2-F1
#
_entry.id   AF-A0A1Y6KUU2-F1
#
_cell.length_a   1.000
_cell.length_b   1.000
_cell.length_c   1.000
_cell.angle_alpha   90.00
_cell.angle_beta   90.00
_cell.angle_gamma   90.00
#
_symmetry.space_group_name_H-M   'P 1'
#
loop_
_entity.id
_entity.type
_entity.pdbx_description
1 polymer ?
#
loop_
_entity_poly.entity_id
_entity_poly.type
_entity_poly.pdbx_seq_one_letter_code
_entity_poly.pdbx_strand_id
1 'polypeptide(L)' 'MDKKTLIADTHDIFDAFIINGLHHNYNIYCQFPFNKHLVNQYHYGEHFDIEFNDGYRLHQ' A
#
# COMPACT_ATOMS: atom_id res chain seq x y z
N MET A 1 -14.58 12.80 1.16
CA MET A 1 -13.49 13.35 0.32
C MET A 1 -12.80 12.14 -0.26
N ASP A 2 -12.88 11.92 -1.57
CA ASP A 2 -12.17 10.81 -2.21
C ASP A 2 -10.68 11.00 -2.01
N LYS A 3 -10.07 10.18 -1.14
CA LYS A 3 -8.61 10.12 -1.04
C LYS A 3 -8.11 9.70 -2.42
N LYS A 4 -7.17 10.47 -2.98
CA LYS A 4 -6.51 10.06 -4.23
C LYS A 4 -5.83 8.70 -4.00
N THR A 5 -5.96 7.81 -4.96
CA THR A 5 -5.28 6.51 -4.94
C THR A 5 -3.93 6.62 -5.64
N LEU A 6 -2.87 6.21 -4.97
CA LEU A 6 -1.55 6.02 -5.56
C LEU A 6 -1.45 4.62 -6.15
N ILE A 7 -0.90 4.51 -7.36
CA ILE A 7 -0.70 3.23 -8.03
C ILE A 7 0.74 2.81 -7.85
N ALA A 8 0.96 1.67 -7.20
CA ALA A 8 2.26 1.01 -7.13
C ALA A 8 2.30 -0.11 -8.17
N ASP A 9 2.96 0.13 -9.29
CA ASP A 9 3.09 -0.85 -10.39
C ASP A 9 4.15 -1.92 -10.10
N THR A 10 5.07 -1.63 -9.19
CA THR A 10 6.23 -2.45 -8.82
C THR A 10 6.43 -2.43 -7.30
N HIS A 11 7.15 -3.42 -6.79
CA HIS A 11 7.50 -3.47 -5.36
C HIS A 11 8.32 -2.26 -4.93
N ASP A 12 9.24 -1.77 -5.77
CA ASP A 12 10.08 -0.60 -5.46
C ASP A 12 9.25 0.69 -5.28
N ILE A 13 8.21 0.88 -6.09
CA ILE A 13 7.29 2.03 -5.93
C ILE A 13 6.46 1.88 -4.66
N PHE A 14 5.97 0.67 -4.36
CA PHE A 14 5.28 0.40 -3.10
C PHE A 14 6.17 0.75 -1.91
N ASP A 15 7.40 0.24 -1.89
CA ASP A 15 8.39 0.50 -0.85
C ASP A 15 8.62 2.01 -0.68
N ALA A 16 8.79 2.74 -1.78
CA ALA A 16 8.93 4.19 -1.75
C ALA A 16 7.70 4.87 -1.12
N PHE A 17 6.49 4.44 -1.42
CA PHE A 17 5.27 5.00 -0.80
C PHE A 17 5.20 4.73 0.71
N ILE A 18 5.60 3.54 1.15
CA ILE A 18 5.60 3.18 2.57
C ILE A 18 6.67 3.96 3.32
N ILE A 19 7.91 3.98 2.81
CA ILE A 19 9.05 4.68 3.43
C ILE A 19 8.80 6.19 3.54
N ASN A 20 8.15 6.80 2.54
CA ASN A 20 7.79 8.22 2.58
C ASN A 20 6.51 8.52 3.38
N GLY A 21 5.87 7.52 3.99
CA GLY A 21 4.66 7.72 4.81
C GLY A 21 3.42 8.10 4.01
N LEU A 22 3.40 7.86 2.68
CA LEU A 22 2.27 8.26 1.83
C LEU A 22 1.00 7.47 2.14
N HIS A 23 1.15 6.23 2.61
CA HIS A 23 0.06 5.33 3.01
C HIS A 23 -0.85 5.90 4.11
N HIS A 24 -0.40 6.88 4.89
CA HIS A 24 -1.24 7.55 5.89
C HIS A 24 -2.28 8.49 5.24
N ASN A 25 -1.90 9.11 4.13
CA ASN A 25 -2.67 10.18 3.51
C ASN A 25 -3.44 9.72 2.26
N TYR A 26 -2.93 8.69 1.59
CA TYR A 26 -3.45 8.19 0.32
C TYR A 26 -3.75 6.69 0.43
N ASN A 27 -4.75 6.26 -0.32
CA ASN A 27 -4.99 4.85 -0.55
C ASN A 27 -3.93 4.36 -1.56
N ILE A 28 -3.43 3.14 -1.40
CA ILE A 28 -2.45 2.56 -2.32
C ILE A 28 -3.10 1.37 -3.01
N TYR A 29 -2.96 1.31 -4.33
CA TYR A 29 -3.32 0.15 -5.13
C TYR A 29 -2.07 -0.45 -5.78
N CYS A 30 -1.78 -1.69 -5.43
CA CYS A 30 -0.66 -2.46 -5.95
C CYS A 30 -1.08 -3.24 -7.20
N GLN A 31 -0.42 -3.03 -8.34
CA GLN A 31 -0.69 -3.79 -9.58
C GLN A 31 -0.06 -5.19 -9.61
N PHE A 32 0.40 -5.65 -8.45
CA PHE A 32 0.98 -6.97 -8.20
C PHE A 32 0.21 -7.68 -7.07
N PRO A 33 0.23 -9.02 -7.02
CA PRO A 33 -0.52 -9.78 -6.03
C PRO A 33 0.04 -9.59 -4.62
N PHE A 34 -0.75 -9.91 -3.61
CA PHE A 34 -0.33 -9.81 -2.23
C PHE A 34 0.92 -10.65 -1.97
N ASN A 35 1.92 -10.00 -1.37
CA ASN A 35 3.15 -10.65 -0.95
C ASN A 35 3.34 -10.43 0.56
N LYS A 36 3.08 -11.48 1.34
CA LYS A 36 3.24 -11.45 2.79
C LYS A 36 4.65 -11.07 3.24
N HIS A 37 5.69 -11.49 2.49
CA HIS A 37 7.07 -11.15 2.82
C HIS A 37 7.36 -9.67 2.59
N LEU A 38 6.79 -9.07 1.54
CA LEU A 38 6.90 -7.64 1.29
C LEU A 38 6.19 -6.84 2.38
N VAL A 39 4.95 -7.21 2.68
CA VAL A 39 4.08 -6.44 3.57
C VAL A 39 4.57 -6.48 5.02
N ASN A 40 5.08 -7.62 5.48
CA ASN A 40 5.53 -7.80 6.87
C ASN A 40 6.85 -7.07 7.19
N GLN A 41 7.51 -6.44 6.22
CA GLN A 41 8.73 -5.65 6.44
C GLN A 41 8.44 -4.28 7.06
N TYR A 42 7.18 -3.83 7.02
CA TYR A 42 6.80 -2.47 7.38
C TYR A 42 5.84 -2.42 8.55
N HIS A 43 5.90 -1.30 9.28
CA HIS A 43 4.90 -0.90 10.26
C HIS A 43 4.09 0.26 9.70
N TYR A 44 2.81 0.02 9.41
CA TYR A 44 1.93 0.96 8.70
C TYR A 44 1.21 1.97 9.61
N GLY A 45 1.36 1.85 10.93
CA GLY A 45 0.66 2.68 11.90
C GLY A 45 -0.86 2.41 11.93
N GLU A 46 -1.62 3.38 12.41
CA GLU A 46 -3.03 3.21 12.75
C GLU A 46 -4.01 3.47 11.59
N HIS A 47 -3.57 4.15 10.54
CA HIS A 47 -4.42 4.56 9.43
C HIS A 47 -3.71 4.32 8.10
N PHE A 48 -4.20 3.32 7.36
CA PHE A 48 -3.73 3.02 6.01
C PHE A 48 -4.76 2.16 5.26
N ASP A 49 -4.69 2.19 3.93
CA ASP A 49 -5.58 1.43 3.05
C ASP A 49 -4.83 1.02 1.79
N ILE A 50 -4.50 -0.26 1.69
CA ILE A 50 -3.65 -0.85 0.66
C ILE A 50 -4.40 -2.02 0.02
N GLU A 51 -4.66 -1.94 -1.27
CA GLU A 51 -5.32 -2.97 -2.07
C GLU A 51 -4.34 -3.56 -3.08
N PHE A 52 -4.44 -4.88 -3.31
CA PHE A 52 -3.60 -5.62 -4.26
C PHE A 52 -4.44 -6.12 -5.43
N ASN A 53 -3.80 -6.38 -6.57
CA ASN A 53 -4.50 -6.72 -7.81
C ASN A 53 -5.26 -8.07 -7.77
N ASP A 54 -4.95 -8.91 -6.78
CA ASP A 54 -5.62 -10.19 -6.52
C ASP A 54 -6.86 -10.03 -5.62
N GLY A 55 -7.21 -8.78 -5.28
CA GLY A 55 -8.35 -8.43 -4.43
C GLY A 55 -8.04 -8.50 -2.94
N TYR A 56 -6.81 -8.85 -2.54
CA TYR A 56 -6.41 -8.76 -1.14
C TYR A 56 -6.34 -7.29 -0.71
N ARG A 57 -6.81 -6.99 0.51
CA ARG A 57 -6.79 -5.64 1.06
C ARG A 57 -6.28 -5.64 2.49
N LEU A 58 -5.27 -4.81 2.75
CA LEU A 58 -4.73 -4.53 4.06
C LEU A 58 -5.15 -3.11 4.46
N HIS A 59 -5.97 -2.99 5.49
CA HIS A 59 -6.44 -1.68 5.96
C HIS A 59 -6.64 -1.68 7.48
N GLN A 60 -6.58 -0.49 8.07
CA GLN A 60 -6.91 -0.24 9.46
C GLN A 60 -7.76 1.03 9.61
#